data_AF-A0A7J4KJ96-F1
#
_entry.id   AF-A0A7J4KJ96-F1
#
_cell.length_a   1.000
_cell.length_b   1.000
_cell.length_c   1.000
_cell.angle_alpha   90.00
_cell.angle_beta   90.00
_cell.angle_gamma   90.00
#
_symmetry.space_group_name_H-M   'P 1'
#
loop_
_entity.id
_entity.type
_entity.pdbx_description
1 polymer ?
#
loop_
_entity_poly.entity_id
_entity_poly.type
_entity_poly.pdbx_seq_one_letter_code
_entity_poly.pdbx_strand_id
1 'polypeptide(L)'
;MPVRTLPLSSSDPEPLFRRPKAPSCEEAVSEIIRKIKEKGDAALVEYAKKFDGQKEGYKIRVPKDNIEKSARKVPKEVLEALRFAAKNIEEVSRKTKPNDRKVLAKFANITQKFVALASVGIYAPGGRA
;
A
#
# COMPACT_ATOMS: atom_id res chain seq x y z
N MET A 1 23.55 -12.59 11.60
CA MET A 1 23.57 -13.32 10.31
C MET A 1 24.95 -13.11 9.69
N PRO A 2 25.67 -14.17 9.26
CA PRO A 2 26.97 -13.99 8.64
C PRO A 2 26.80 -13.23 7.32
N VAL A 3 27.56 -12.15 7.15
CA VAL A 3 27.63 -11.42 5.89
C VAL A 3 28.42 -12.29 4.91
N ARG A 4 27.80 -12.68 3.81
CA ARG A 4 28.44 -13.46 2.76
C ARG A 4 29.22 -12.49 1.87
N THR A 5 30.54 -12.42 2.02
CA THR A 5 31.41 -11.69 1.10
C THR A 5 31.72 -12.59 -0.09
N LEU A 6 31.55 -12.07 -1.30
CA LEU A 6 31.94 -12.71 -2.54
C LEU A 6 32.96 -11.79 -3.22
N PRO A 7 34.20 -12.25 -3.51
CA PRO A 7 35.18 -11.45 -4.23
C PRO A 7 34.68 -11.26 -5.66
N LEU A 8 34.44 -10.02 -6.07
CA LEU A 8 33.92 -9.69 -7.39
C LEU A 8 35.05 -9.50 -8.41
N SER A 9 34.97 -10.17 -9.56
CA SER A 9 35.82 -10.00 -10.74
C SER A 9 35.01 -9.46 -11.92
N SER A 10 35.66 -8.78 -12.86
CA SER A 10 35.04 -8.34 -14.14
C SER A 10 34.59 -9.50 -15.03
N SER A 11 34.98 -10.73 -14.69
CA SER A 11 34.54 -11.98 -15.33
C SER A 11 33.34 -12.62 -14.64
N ASP A 12 32.84 -12.05 -13.54
CA ASP A 12 31.77 -12.69 -12.78
C ASP A 12 30.45 -12.63 -13.52
N PRO A 13 29.70 -13.75 -13.55
CA PRO A 13 28.49 -13.80 -14.35
C PRO A 13 27.38 -12.94 -13.69
N GLU A 14 26.43 -12.48 -14.52
CA GLU A 14 25.16 -11.83 -14.11
C GLU A 14 24.35 -12.48 -12.97
N PRO A 15 24.44 -13.79 -12.64
CA PRO A 15 23.66 -14.43 -11.58
C PRO A 15 23.74 -13.79 -10.19
N LEU A 16 24.77 -12.99 -9.90
CA LEU A 16 24.88 -12.24 -8.64
C LEU A 16 23.77 -11.19 -8.46
N PHE A 17 23.26 -10.66 -9.57
CA PHE A 17 22.14 -9.70 -9.57
C PHE A 17 20.80 -10.39 -9.87
N ARG A 18 20.78 -11.71 -10.07
CA ARG A 18 19.56 -12.44 -10.39
C ARG A 18 18.68 -12.51 -9.14
N ARG A 19 17.53 -11.84 -9.20
CA ARG A 19 16.52 -11.93 -8.14
C ARG A 19 15.95 -13.35 -8.09
N PRO A 20 15.74 -13.92 -6.90
CA PRO A 20 15.07 -15.20 -6.76
C PRO A 20 13.64 -15.11 -7.33
N LYS A 21 13.24 -16.12 -8.09
CA LYS A 21 11.88 -16.23 -8.64
C LYS A 21 10.98 -16.88 -7.60
N ALA A 22 9.91 -16.19 -7.20
CA ALA A 22 8.87 -16.77 -6.35
C ALA A 22 7.99 -17.75 -7.16
N PRO A 23 7.42 -18.79 -6.52
CA PRO A 23 6.40 -19.63 -7.15
C PRO A 23 5.16 -18.81 -7.53
N SER A 24 4.44 -19.24 -8.56
CA SER A 24 3.24 -18.54 -9.03
C SER A 24 2.06 -18.77 -8.07
N CYS A 25 1.28 -17.72 -7.83
CA CYS A 25 0.01 -17.75 -7.10
C CYS A 25 -1.18 -17.24 -7.94
N GLU A 26 -0.99 -17.09 -9.25
CA GLU A 26 -1.92 -16.43 -10.16
C GLU A 26 -3.32 -17.07 -10.19
N GLU A 27 -3.37 -18.40 -10.26
CA GLU A 27 -4.64 -19.15 -10.29
C GLU A 27 -5.44 -18.95 -9.01
N ALA A 28 -4.78 -19.10 -7.84
CA ALA A 28 -5.41 -18.92 -6.54
C ALA A 28 -5.92 -17.48 -6.33
N VAL A 29 -5.12 -16.47 -6.73
CA VAL A 29 -5.52 -15.06 -6.64
C VAL A 29 -6.70 -14.76 -7.58
N SER A 30 -6.67 -15.29 -8.80
CA SER A 30 -7.75 -15.10 -9.79
C SER A 30 -9.08 -15.68 -9.29
N GLU A 31 -9.05 -16.85 -8.65
CA GLU A 31 -10.23 -17.45 -8.06
C GLU A 31 -10.81 -16.60 -6.91
N ILE A 32 -9.95 -16.09 -6.02
CA ILE A 32 -10.35 -15.21 -4.92
C ILE A 32 -11.04 -13.95 -5.45
N ILE A 33 -10.42 -13.28 -6.44
CA ILE A 33 -10.98 -12.07 -7.05
C ILE A 33 -12.34 -12.37 -7.70
N ARG A 34 -12.47 -13.49 -8.42
CA ARG A 34 -13.72 -13.90 -9.06
C ARG A 34 -14.83 -14.08 -8.01
N LYS A 35 -14.56 -14.82 -6.94
CA LYS A 35 -15.52 -15.06 -5.85
C LYS A 35 -15.95 -13.76 -5.15
N ILE A 36 -15.02 -12.84 -4.91
CA ILE A 36 -15.33 -11.53 -4.32
C ILE A 36 -16.21 -10.70 -5.26
N LYS A 37 -15.93 -10.70 -6.57
CA LYS A 37 -16.76 -9.99 -7.55
C LYS A 37 -18.19 -10.53 -7.62
N GLU A 38 -18.37 -11.85 -7.51
CA GLU A 38 -19.67 -12.51 -7.59
C GLU A 38 -20.48 -12.39 -6.28
N LYS A 39 -19.82 -12.50 -5.13
CA LYS A 39 -20.50 -12.65 -3.82
C LYS A 39 -20.29 -11.48 -2.86
N GLY A 40 -19.46 -10.49 -3.21
CA GLY A 40 -19.19 -9.30 -2.41
C GLY A 40 -18.73 -9.63 -0.99
N ASP A 41 -19.33 -8.95 -0.01
CA ASP A 41 -18.97 -9.03 1.40
C ASP A 41 -19.04 -10.45 1.99
N ALA A 42 -19.93 -11.31 1.48
CA ALA A 42 -20.02 -12.70 1.93
C ALA A 42 -18.71 -13.46 1.67
N ALA A 43 -18.10 -13.28 0.50
CA ALA A 43 -16.80 -13.89 0.18
C ALA A 43 -15.66 -13.25 0.99
N LEU A 44 -15.71 -11.94 1.25
CA LEU A 44 -14.72 -11.28 2.12
C LEU A 44 -14.75 -11.85 3.54
N VAL A 45 -15.94 -12.08 4.09
CA VAL A 45 -16.11 -12.69 5.41
C VAL A 45 -15.60 -14.13 5.43
N GLU A 46 -15.89 -14.92 4.39
CA GLU A 46 -15.37 -16.28 4.23
C GLU A 46 -13.83 -16.31 4.22
N TYR A 47 -13.20 -15.46 3.41
CA TYR A 47 -11.74 -15.41 3.31
C TYR A 47 -11.07 -14.89 4.58
N ALA A 48 -11.64 -13.88 5.24
CA ALA A 48 -11.11 -13.39 6.51
C ALA A 48 -11.21 -14.44 7.63
N LYS A 49 -12.26 -15.26 7.65
CA LYS A 49 -12.34 -16.43 8.55
C LYS A 49 -11.24 -17.44 8.22
N LYS A 50 -11.05 -17.74 6.93
CA LYS A 50 -10.10 -18.75 6.46
C LYS A 50 -8.64 -18.37 6.71
N PHE A 51 -8.25 -17.14 6.39
CA PHE A 51 -6.85 -16.72 6.40
C PHE A 51 -6.46 -15.97 7.67
N ASP A 52 -7.36 -15.15 8.23
CA ASP A 52 -7.08 -14.31 9.39
C ASP A 52 -7.69 -14.84 10.70
N GLY A 53 -8.46 -15.93 10.64
CA GLY A 53 -9.11 -16.53 11.81
C GLY A 53 -10.18 -15.64 12.45
N GLN A 54 -10.79 -14.74 11.67
CA GLN A 54 -11.83 -13.83 12.19
C GLN A 54 -13.06 -14.59 12.70
N LYS A 55 -13.71 -14.05 13.73
CA LYS A 55 -14.93 -14.63 14.31
C LYS A 55 -16.17 -14.30 13.48
N GLU A 56 -17.24 -15.07 13.69
CA GLU A 56 -18.56 -14.76 13.15
C GLU A 56 -19.01 -13.36 13.56
N GLY A 57 -19.63 -12.61 12.63
CA GLY A 57 -20.14 -11.27 12.90
C GLY A 57 -19.09 -10.16 13.01
N TYR A 58 -17.83 -10.39 12.59
CA TYR A 58 -16.86 -9.30 12.50
C TYR A 58 -17.31 -8.23 11.49
N LYS A 59 -17.00 -6.97 11.76
CA LYS A 59 -17.35 -5.84 10.89
C LYS A 59 -16.19 -5.57 9.94
N ILE A 60 -16.45 -5.63 8.62
CA ILE A 60 -15.48 -5.27 7.57
C ILE A 60 -14.99 -3.82 7.78
N ARG A 61 -15.92 -2.90 8.05
CA ARG A 61 -15.58 -1.53 8.41
C ARG A 61 -15.30 -1.45 9.91
N VAL A 62 -14.09 -1.02 10.27
CA VAL A 62 -13.71 -0.79 11.67
C VAL A 62 -14.63 0.30 12.27
N PRO A 63 -15.30 0.04 13.40
CA PRO A 63 -16.14 1.02 14.07
C PRO A 63 -15.34 2.24 14.55
N LYS A 64 -15.92 3.44 14.46
CA LYS A 64 -15.28 4.70 14.88
C LYS A 64 -14.80 4.64 16.35
N ASP A 65 -15.64 4.12 17.24
CA ASP A 65 -15.30 3.99 18.66
C ASP A 65 -14.07 3.10 18.89
N ASN A 66 -13.87 2.06 18.07
CA ASN A 66 -12.69 1.21 18.15
C ASN A 66 -11.43 1.97 17.74
N ILE A 67 -11.53 2.82 16.70
CA ILE A 67 -10.42 3.68 16.27
C ILE A 67 -10.04 4.65 17.39
N GLU A 68 -11.02 5.33 17.99
CA GLU A 68 -10.77 6.29 19.06
C GLU A 68 -10.19 5.63 20.32
N LYS A 69 -10.73 4.47 20.73
CA LYS A 69 -10.22 3.70 21.88
C LYS A 69 -8.79 3.24 21.65
N SER A 70 -8.46 2.77 20.44
CA SER A 70 -7.10 2.36 20.10
C SER A 70 -6.14 3.55 20.06
N ALA A 71 -6.56 4.69 19.51
CA ALA A 71 -5.75 5.90 19.47
C ALA A 71 -5.38 6.39 20.88
N ARG A 72 -6.28 6.28 21.86
CA ARG A 72 -6.03 6.66 23.27
C ARG A 72 -5.03 5.74 23.98
N LYS A 73 -4.79 4.53 23.47
CA LYS A 73 -3.82 3.58 24.04
C LYS A 73 -2.39 3.81 23.55
N VAL A 74 -2.20 4.64 22.52
CA VAL A 74 -0.88 4.92 21.97
C VAL A 74 -0.12 5.83 22.94
N PRO A 75 1.13 5.48 23.32
CA PRO A 75 1.98 6.35 24.14
C PRO A 75 2.14 7.73 23.52
N LYS A 76 2.19 8.76 24.37
CA LYS A 76 2.20 10.16 23.92
C LYS A 76 3.37 10.44 22.98
N GLU A 77 4.54 9.92 23.31
CA GLU A 77 5.80 10.11 22.57
C GLU A 77 5.69 9.51 21.15
N VAL A 78 5.06 8.33 21.03
CA VAL A 78 4.81 7.68 19.74
C VAL A 78 3.83 8.51 18.90
N LEU A 79 2.76 9.01 19.53
CA LEU A 79 1.77 9.83 18.83
C LEU A 79 2.38 11.16 18.34
N GLU A 80 3.25 11.78 19.13
CA GLU A 80 3.97 12.99 18.74
C GLU A 80 4.95 12.73 17.59
N ALA A 81 5.69 11.63 17.63
CA ALA A 81 6.58 11.23 16.54
C ALA A 81 5.80 10.97 15.22
N LEU A 82 4.65 10.29 15.29
CA LEU A 82 3.78 10.06 14.13
C LEU A 82 3.23 11.38 13.55
N ARG A 83 2.81 12.32 14.41
CA ARG A 83 2.34 13.64 13.98
C ARG A 83 3.44 14.46 13.32
N PHE A 84 4.66 14.43 13.87
CA PHE A 84 5.81 15.07 13.28
C PHE A 84 6.14 14.51 11.89
N ALA A 85 6.19 13.17 11.77
CA ALA A 85 6.42 12.50 10.48
C ALA A 85 5.33 12.86 9.45
N ALA A 86 4.05 12.81 9.85
CA ALA A 86 2.94 13.17 8.98
C ALA A 86 3.04 14.61 8.46
N LYS A 87 3.40 15.57 9.33
CA LYS A 87 3.59 16.97 8.94
C LYS A 87 4.69 17.12 7.89
N ASN A 88 5.83 16.46 8.09
CA ASN A 88 6.96 16.54 7.16
C ASN A 88 6.62 15.90 5.80
N ILE A 89 5.96 14.74 5.80
CA ILE A 89 5.50 14.07 4.57
C ILE A 89 4.52 14.95 3.81
N GLU A 90 3.57 15.58 4.50
CA GLU A 90 2.59 16.48 3.90
C GLU A 90 3.27 17.72 3.30
N GLU A 91 4.21 18.33 4.01
CA GLU A 91 4.93 19.51 3.53
C GLU A 91 5.68 19.23 2.22
N VAL A 92 6.42 18.12 2.17
CA VAL A 92 7.14 17.72 0.94
C VAL A 92 6.16 17.39 -0.18
N SER A 93 5.11 16.61 0.10
CA SER A 93 4.11 16.21 -0.90
C SER A 93 3.37 17.41 -1.50
N ARG A 94 3.08 18.45 -0.69
CA ARG A 94 2.48 19.69 -1.18
C ARG A 94 3.43 20.47 -2.08
N LYS A 95 4.71 20.57 -1.73
CA LYS A 95 5.73 21.28 -2.52
C LYS A 95 6.04 20.58 -3.85
N THR A 96 5.90 19.26 -3.92
CA THR A 96 6.15 18.48 -5.15
C THR A 96 4.91 18.25 -6.01
N LYS A 97 3.74 18.77 -5.59
CA LYS A 97 2.51 18.64 -6.38
C LYS A 97 2.67 19.33 -7.74
N PRO A 98 2.37 18.65 -8.86
CA PRO A 98 2.46 19.24 -10.18
C PRO A 98 1.40 20.33 -10.37
N ASN A 99 1.77 21.42 -11.04
CA ASN A 99 0.86 22.48 -11.44
C ASN A 99 0.36 22.25 -12.87
N ASP A 100 -0.86 22.70 -13.14
CA ASP A 100 -1.37 22.77 -14.50
C ASP A 100 -0.42 23.57 -15.39
N ARG A 101 -0.18 23.08 -16.60
CA ARG A 101 0.77 23.68 -17.53
C ARG A 101 0.05 24.09 -18.81
N LYS A 102 0.19 25.35 -19.19
CA LYS A 102 -0.21 25.82 -20.53
C LYS A 102 0.97 25.68 -21.48
N VAL A 103 0.69 25.15 -22.68
CA VAL A 103 1.64 25.07 -23.79
C VAL A 103 1.03 25.85 -24.95
N LEU A 104 1.66 26.97 -25.30
CA LEU A 104 1.26 27.77 -26.46
C LEU A 104 1.88 27.12 -27.70
N ALA A 105 1.04 26.65 -28.61
CA ALA A 105 1.45 26.18 -29.92
C ALA A 105 1.07 27.24 -30.98
N LYS A 106 1.79 27.26 -32.11
CA LYS A 106 1.66 28.28 -33.16
C LYS A 106 0.23 28.53 -33.64
N PHE A 107 -0.65 27.54 -33.53
CA PHE A 107 -2.05 27.62 -33.95
C PHE A 107 -3.05 27.09 -32.90
N ALA A 108 -2.62 26.82 -31.66
CA ALA A 108 -3.47 26.22 -30.64
C ALA A 108 -3.03 26.56 -29.21
N ASN A 109 -4.01 26.68 -28.31
CA ASN A 109 -3.79 26.77 -26.88
C ASN A 109 -3.95 25.37 -26.25
N ILE A 110 -2.86 24.77 -25.78
CA ILE A 110 -2.88 23.46 -25.12
C ILE A 110 -2.75 23.65 -23.61
N THR A 111 -3.53 22.91 -22.82
CA THR A 111 -3.39 22.87 -21.36
C THR A 111 -3.29 21.43 -20.90
N GLN A 112 -2.23 21.10 -20.16
CA GLN A 112 -2.11 19.88 -19.38
C GLN A 112 -2.64 20.14 -17.98
N LYS A 113 -3.70 19.41 -17.58
CA LYS A 113 -4.28 19.49 -16.25
C LYS A 113 -3.91 18.29 -15.40
N PHE A 114 -3.61 18.52 -14.14
CA PHE A 114 -3.39 17.47 -13.14
C PHE A 114 -4.61 17.37 -12.23
N VAL A 115 -5.40 16.31 -12.42
CA VAL A 115 -6.64 16.08 -11.68
C VAL A 115 -6.46 14.91 -10.71
N ALA A 116 -6.94 15.06 -9.48
CA ALA A 116 -6.89 14.00 -8.50
C ALA A 116 -7.80 12.82 -8.88
N LEU A 117 -7.39 11.61 -8.52
CA LEU A 117 -8.27 10.43 -8.60
C LEU A 117 -9.47 10.62 -7.68
N ALA A 118 -10.65 10.18 -8.12
CA ALA A 118 -11.87 10.27 -7.33
C ALA A 118 -11.83 9.39 -6.07
N SER A 119 -11.11 8.27 -6.12
CA SER A 119 -10.95 7.33 -5.01
C SER A 119 -9.62 6.60 -5.08
N VAL A 120 -9.02 6.35 -3.91
CA VAL A 120 -7.81 5.53 -3.75
C VAL A 120 -7.99 4.52 -2.62
N GLY A 121 -7.44 3.32 -2.78
CA GLY A 121 -7.38 2.29 -1.74
C GLY A 121 -5.94 2.11 -1.26
N ILE A 122 -5.76 1.97 0.06
CA ILE A 122 -4.45 1.73 0.68
C ILE A 122 -4.52 0.38 1.40
N TYR A 123 -3.59 -0.51 1.08
CA TYR A 123 -3.40 -1.78 1.78
C TYR A 123 -2.21 -1.67 2.73
N ALA A 124 -2.42 -1.98 4.01
CA ALA A 124 -1.39 -2.06 5.02
C ALA A 124 -1.34 -3.49 5.57
N PRO A 125 -0.21 -4.22 5.42
CA PRO A 125 -0.11 -5.58 5.93
C PRO A 125 -0.17 -5.60 7.47
N GLY A 126 -0.86 -6.61 8.02
CA GLY A 126 -0.90 -6.86 9.46
C GLY A 126 0.30 -7.68 9.97
N GLY A 127 0.26 -8.07 11.25
CA GLY A 127 1.29 -8.85 11.92
C GLY A 127 1.87 -8.13 13.15
N ARG A 128 2.80 -8.79 13.86
CA ARG A 128 3.62 -8.13 14.89
C ARG A 128 4.88 -7.60 14.21
N ALA A 129 5.14 -6.30 14.37
CA ALA A 129 6.42 -5.68 14.08
C ALA A 129 7.26 -5.66 15.36
#